data_AF-A0A9P4T2M3-F1
#
_entry.id   AF-A0A9P4T2M3-F1
#
_cell.length_a   1.000
_cell.length_b   1.000
_cell.length_c   1.000
_cell.angle_alpha   90.00
_cell.angle_beta   90.00
_cell.angle_gamma   90.00
#
_symmetry.space_group_name_H-M   'P 1'
#
loop_
_entity.id
_entity.type
_entity.pdbx_description
1 polymer ?
#
loop_
_entity_poly.entity_id
_entity_poly.type
_entity_poly.pdbx_seq_one_letter_code
_entity_poly.pdbx_strand_id
1 'polypeptide(L)'
;MPSVNTTIFHAYIYGTAFWYGLRGLCRVYDPLMVAGWFRPPAQSKLQANDLELYNIRNDGWCLITLALVLLSLTNAVPLNSSAGAKKAVHTADAPQIAQSSRLKAVLPFARAIVASTVFHHVTTGLGAWQHYKLESHYNAAMGIGVWGNVWLTLTGLFTLLVGMSEQGEEIAREVEKKVR
;
A
#
# COMPACT_ATOMS: atom_id res chain seq x y z
N MET A 1 -0.90 0.94 24.39
CA MET A 1 -1.44 1.47 23.12
C MET A 1 -0.31 1.48 22.10
N PRO A 2 -0.57 1.30 20.79
CA PRO A 2 0.46 1.50 19.78
C PRO A 2 0.93 2.96 19.81
N SER A 3 2.23 3.20 19.58
CA SER A 3 2.77 4.57 19.51
C SER A 3 2.15 5.33 18.33
N VAL A 4 2.18 6.66 18.40
CA VAL A 4 1.68 7.53 17.31
C VAL A 4 2.39 7.21 15.99
N ASN A 5 3.71 7.00 16.01
CA ASN A 5 4.48 6.65 14.80
C ASN A 5 4.10 5.28 14.24
N THR A 6 3.88 4.29 15.11
CA THR A 6 3.37 2.97 14.69
C THR A 6 1.99 3.10 14.04
N THR A 7 1.15 4.00 14.56
CA THR A 7 -0.19 4.26 14.03
C THR A 7 -0.13 4.94 12.66
N ILE A 8 0.72 5.96 12.50
CA ILE A 8 0.94 6.65 11.21
C ILE A 8 1.46 5.66 10.16
N PHE A 9 2.47 4.86 10.51
CA PHE A 9 3.01 3.82 9.65
C PHE A 9 1.93 2.82 9.21
N HIS A 10 1.17 2.26 10.15
CA HIS A 10 0.11 1.31 9.83
C HIS A 10 -1.00 1.92 8.96
N ALA A 11 -1.42 3.15 9.25
CA ALA A 11 -2.43 3.82 8.43
C ALA A 11 -1.98 3.95 6.98
N TYR A 12 -0.72 4.36 6.76
CA TYR A 12 -0.15 4.45 5.42
C TYR A 12 -0.04 3.08 4.73
N ILE A 13 0.47 2.06 5.42
CA ILE A 13 0.63 0.73 4.84
C ILE A 13 -0.72 0.10 4.51
N TYR A 14 -1.72 0.25 5.36
CA TYR A 14 -3.08 -0.24 5.08
C TYR A 14 -3.73 0.48 3.91
N GLY A 15 -3.59 1.81 3.84
CA GLY A 15 -4.07 2.57 2.69
C GLY A 15 -3.40 2.14 1.38
N THR A 16 -2.08 1.90 1.43
CA THR A 16 -1.31 1.42 0.28
C THR A 16 -1.72 0.01 -0.14
N ALA A 17 -1.85 -0.91 0.82
CA ALA A 17 -2.30 -2.27 0.57
C ALA A 17 -3.72 -2.30 -0.02
N PHE A 18 -4.63 -1.48 0.53
CA PHE A 18 -5.98 -1.32 -0.02
C PHE A 18 -5.94 -0.81 -1.47
N TRP A 19 -5.13 0.20 -1.76
CA TRP A 19 -5.00 0.75 -3.12
C TRP A 19 -4.46 -0.28 -4.12
N TYR A 20 -3.42 -1.02 -3.75
CA TYR A 20 -2.87 -2.10 -4.57
C TYR A 20 -3.89 -3.22 -4.77
N GLY A 21 -4.58 -3.63 -3.70
CA GLY A 21 -5.63 -4.64 -3.75
C GLY A 21 -6.78 -4.24 -4.68
N LEU A 22 -7.34 -3.04 -4.51
CA LEU A 22 -8.42 -2.52 -5.35
C LEU A 22 -8.02 -2.51 -6.84
N ARG A 23 -6.88 -1.90 -7.16
CA ARG A 23 -6.36 -1.84 -8.53
C ARG A 23 -6.05 -3.21 -9.12
N GLY A 24 -5.48 -4.09 -8.31
CA GLY A 24 -5.10 -5.44 -8.72
C GLY A 24 -6.33 -6.29 -9.00
N LEU A 25 -7.32 -6.26 -8.12
CA LEU A 25 -8.59 -6.99 -8.29
C LEU A 25 -9.35 -6.52 -9.53
N CYS A 26 -9.42 -5.21 -9.80
CA CYS A 26 -10.05 -4.71 -11.04
C CYS A 26 -9.39 -5.30 -12.30
N ARG A 27 -8.06 -5.41 -12.33
CA ARG A 27 -7.29 -5.96 -13.46
C ARG A 27 -7.48 -7.46 -13.64
N VAL A 28 -7.64 -8.20 -12.55
CA VAL A 28 -7.88 -9.65 -12.59
C VAL A 28 -9.33 -9.94 -13.00
N TYR A 29 -10.29 -9.23 -12.41
CA TYR A 29 -11.72 -9.44 -12.63
C TYR A 29 -12.15 -9.04 -14.04
N ASP A 30 -11.77 -7.85 -14.50
CA ASP A 30 -12.14 -7.33 -15.82
C ASP A 30 -10.96 -6.64 -16.52
N PRO A 31 -10.02 -7.43 -17.07
CA PRO A 31 -8.88 -6.88 -17.80
C PRO A 31 -9.28 -6.19 -19.12
N LEU A 32 -10.45 -6.52 -19.69
CA LEU A 32 -10.92 -5.90 -20.93
C LEU A 32 -11.34 -4.45 -20.70
N MET A 33 -12.09 -4.20 -19.62
CA MET A 33 -12.41 -2.84 -19.21
C MET A 33 -11.15 -2.03 -18.92
N VAL A 34 -10.17 -2.62 -18.22
CA VAL A 34 -8.90 -1.95 -17.93
C VAL A 34 -8.13 -1.62 -19.22
N ALA A 35 -8.06 -2.54 -20.18
CA ALA A 35 -7.46 -2.26 -21.49
C ALA A 35 -8.15 -1.06 -22.16
N GLY A 36 -9.48 -0.99 -22.08
CA GLY A 36 -10.28 0.13 -22.57
C GLY A 36 -9.92 1.47 -21.94
N TRP A 37 -9.59 1.51 -20.64
CA TRP A 37 -9.20 2.75 -19.96
C TRP A 37 -7.88 3.35 -20.45
N PHE A 38 -6.95 2.51 -20.93
CA PHE A 38 -5.63 2.94 -21.41
C PHE A 38 -5.54 3.07 -22.93
N ARG A 39 -6.58 2.63 -23.65
CA ARG A 39 -6.59 2.59 -25.10
C ARG A 39 -6.77 4.00 -25.68
N PRO A 40 -5.89 4.42 -26.62
CA PRO A 40 -6.06 5.71 -27.28
C PRO A 40 -7.28 5.68 -28.22
N PRO A 41 -7.94 6.83 -28.48
CA PRO A 41 -9.10 6.90 -29.37
C PRO A 41 -8.87 6.31 -30.76
N ALA A 42 -7.65 6.48 -31.30
CA ALA A 42 -7.25 5.92 -32.59
C ALA A 42 -7.30 4.38 -32.63
N GLN A 43 -7.21 3.72 -31.48
CA GLN A 43 -7.24 2.26 -31.35
C GLN A 43 -8.54 1.76 -30.72
N SER A 44 -9.51 2.63 -30.42
CA SER A 44 -10.76 2.31 -29.70
C SER A 44 -11.56 1.15 -30.29
N LYS A 45 -11.46 0.91 -31.61
CA LYS A 45 -12.16 -0.18 -32.31
C LYS A 45 -11.36 -1.48 -32.40
N LEU A 46 -10.08 -1.47 -32.04
CA LEU A 46 -9.28 -2.68 -31.97
C LEU A 46 -9.75 -3.49 -30.75
N GLN A 47 -9.73 -4.81 -30.87
CA GLN A 47 -9.94 -5.69 -29.72
C GLN A 47 -8.64 -5.86 -28.95
N ALA A 48 -8.76 -6.08 -27.64
CA ALA A 48 -7.59 -6.41 -26.83
C ALA A 48 -7.05 -7.77 -27.24
N ASN A 49 -5.76 -7.84 -27.55
CA ASN A 49 -5.10 -9.09 -27.88
C ASN A 49 -4.72 -9.88 -26.61
N ASP A 50 -4.39 -11.16 -26.79
CA ASP A 50 -4.08 -12.06 -25.68
C ASP A 50 -2.89 -11.59 -24.83
N LEU A 51 -1.91 -10.92 -25.46
CA LEU A 51 -0.73 -10.39 -24.76
C LEU A 51 -1.08 -9.20 -23.87
N GLU A 52 -1.93 -8.28 -24.34
CA GLU A 52 -2.45 -7.17 -23.53
C GLU A 52 -3.21 -7.69 -22.32
N LEU A 53 -4.12 -8.66 -22.53
CA LEU A 53 -4.91 -9.25 -21.45
C LEU A 53 -4.06 -10.05 -20.47
N TYR A 54 -3.06 -10.78 -20.95
CA TYR A 54 -2.09 -11.47 -20.12
C TYR A 54 -1.33 -10.47 -19.22
N ASN A 55 -0.77 -9.41 -19.81
CA ASN A 55 0.00 -8.41 -19.07
C ASN A 55 -0.85 -7.68 -18.03
N ILE A 56 -2.10 -7.32 -18.35
CA ILE A 56 -3.01 -6.69 -17.40
C ILE A 56 -3.31 -7.62 -16.23
N ARG A 57 -3.63 -8.89 -16.50
CA ARG A 57 -3.89 -9.87 -15.43
C ARG A 57 -2.65 -10.11 -14.57
N ASN A 58 -1.48 -10.24 -15.19
CA ASN A 58 -0.22 -10.46 -14.48
C ASN A 58 0.16 -9.25 -13.60
N ASP A 59 0.02 -8.02 -14.12
CA ASP A 59 0.15 -6.79 -13.31
C ASP A 59 -0.86 -6.78 -12.15
N GLY A 60 -2.10 -7.21 -12.41
CA GLY A 60 -3.12 -7.38 -11.38
C GLY A 60 -2.70 -8.30 -10.23
N TRP A 61 -2.17 -9.49 -10.56
CA TRP A 61 -1.65 -10.42 -9.56
C TRP A 61 -0.43 -9.88 -8.82
N CYS A 62 0.48 -9.20 -9.52
CA CYS A 62 1.63 -8.53 -8.90
C CYS A 62 1.18 -7.54 -7.82
N LEU A 63 0.19 -6.68 -8.12
CA LEU A 63 -0.37 -5.72 -7.17
C LEU A 63 -1.04 -6.40 -5.97
N ILE A 64 -1.79 -7.48 -6.20
CA ILE A 64 -2.40 -8.26 -5.12
C ILE A 64 -1.33 -8.86 -4.20
N THR A 65 -0.27 -9.45 -4.78
CA THR A 65 0.86 -9.98 -4.01
C THR A 65 1.53 -8.89 -3.19
N LEU A 66 1.78 -7.70 -3.76
CA LEU A 66 2.34 -6.57 -3.02
C LEU A 66 1.44 -6.14 -1.86
N ALA A 67 0.11 -6.10 -2.07
CA ALA A 67 -0.84 -5.82 -0.99
C ALA A 67 -0.76 -6.86 0.14
N LEU A 68 -0.70 -8.16 -0.19
CA LEU A 68 -0.57 -9.24 0.78
C LEU A 68 0.76 -9.20 1.54
N VAL A 69 1.87 -8.87 0.87
CA VAL A 69 3.17 -8.64 1.53
C VAL A 69 3.06 -7.50 2.52
N LEU A 70 2.47 -6.36 2.13
CA LEU A 70 2.26 -5.22 3.03
C LEU A 70 1.42 -5.59 4.26
N LEU A 71 0.30 -6.31 4.08
CA LEU A 71 -0.55 -6.77 5.19
C LEU A 71 0.13 -7.78 6.11
N SER A 72 0.97 -8.65 5.55
CA SER A 72 1.73 -9.64 6.32
C SER A 72 2.78 -8.98 7.22
N LEU A 73 3.33 -7.84 6.79
CA LEU A 73 4.31 -7.05 7.54
C LEU A 73 3.68 -6.25 8.69
N THR A 74 2.39 -5.90 8.60
CA THR A 74 1.68 -5.13 9.64
C THR A 74 0.95 -5.99 10.67
N ASN A 75 1.12 -7.32 10.65
CA ASN A 75 0.39 -8.27 11.50
C ASN A 75 -1.15 -8.25 11.32
N ALA A 76 -1.67 -7.68 10.22
CA ALA A 76 -3.12 -7.70 9.94
C ALA A 76 -3.65 -9.12 9.71
N VAL A 77 -2.80 -10.03 9.24
CA VAL A 77 -3.07 -11.46 9.23
C VAL A 77 -2.21 -12.11 10.32
N PRO A 78 -2.79 -12.56 11.44
CA PRO A 78 -2.05 -13.31 12.43
C PRO A 78 -1.69 -14.69 11.86
N LEU A 79 -0.56 -14.79 11.17
CA LEU A 79 -0.02 -16.05 10.63
C LEU A 79 0.43 -17.04 11.74
N ASN A 80 0.13 -16.74 13.00
CA ASN A 80 0.59 -17.47 14.18
C ASN A 80 -0.60 -17.89 15.05
N SER A 81 -1.56 -18.63 14.50
CA SER A 81 -2.14 -19.70 15.28
C SER A 81 -1.11 -20.85 15.29
N SER A 82 -0.51 -21.12 16.45
CA SER A 82 0.07 -22.45 16.79
C SER A 82 1.25 -23.00 15.97
N ALA A 83 2.46 -22.41 16.04
CA ALA A 83 3.69 -23.14 15.68
C ALA A 83 4.97 -22.74 16.47
N GLY A 84 4.82 -22.18 17.68
CA GLY A 84 5.98 -21.80 18.50
C GLY A 84 5.71 -21.55 19.99
N ALA A 85 4.48 -21.76 20.46
CA ALA A 85 4.15 -21.67 21.89
C ALA A 85 4.62 -22.92 22.64
N LYS A 86 5.94 -23.17 22.67
CA LYS A 86 6.52 -23.98 23.75
C LYS A 86 6.85 -23.03 24.90
N LYS A 87 6.18 -23.26 26.02
CA LYS A 87 5.98 -22.41 27.21
C LYS A 87 4.88 -21.36 27.05
N ALA A 88 3.64 -21.86 27.17
CA ALA A 88 2.53 -21.06 27.64
C ALA A 88 2.92 -20.41 28.98
N VAL A 89 3.31 -19.14 28.94
CA VAL A 89 3.19 -18.27 30.09
C VAL A 89 1.70 -17.90 30.13
N HIS A 90 0.98 -18.45 31.10
CA HIS A 90 -0.39 -18.04 31.43
C HIS A 90 -0.35 -16.60 31.99
N THR A 91 -0.15 -15.62 31.13
CA THR A 91 -0.28 -14.19 31.47
C THR A 91 -1.00 -13.51 30.32
N ALA A 92 -1.96 -12.65 30.64
CA ALA A 92 -2.78 -11.89 29.69
C ALA A 92 -1.96 -11.06 28.68
N ASP A 93 -0.66 -10.91 28.90
CA ASP A 93 0.28 -10.10 28.12
C ASP A 93 0.96 -10.85 26.96
N ALA A 94 0.79 -12.17 26.85
CA ALA A 94 1.42 -12.98 25.78
C ALA A 94 1.12 -12.48 24.35
N PRO A 95 -0.11 -12.04 24.00
CA PRO A 95 -0.41 -11.48 22.68
C PRO A 95 0.33 -10.16 22.42
N GLN A 96 0.44 -9.30 23.43
CA GLN A 96 1.08 -7.98 23.31
C GLN A 96 2.60 -8.10 23.17
N ILE A 97 3.22 -9.06 23.88
CA ILE A 97 4.68 -9.30 23.80
C ILE A 97 5.07 -9.77 22.40
N ALA A 98 4.32 -10.72 21.82
CA ALA A 98 4.55 -11.21 20.45
C ALA A 98 4.30 -10.13 19.37
N GLN A 99 3.35 -9.23 19.59
CA GLN A 99 3.09 -8.08 18.73
C GLN A 99 4.26 -7.08 18.77
N SER A 100 4.78 -6.78 19.96
CA SER A 100 5.88 -5.83 20.15
C SER A 100 7.21 -6.32 19.56
N SER A 101 7.51 -7.62 19.63
CA SER A 101 8.75 -8.19 19.14
C SER A 101 8.82 -8.26 17.61
N ARG A 102 7.70 -8.55 16.94
CA ARG A 102 7.63 -8.56 15.47
C ARG A 102 7.61 -7.14 14.89
N LEU A 103 6.93 -6.19 15.52
CA LEU A 103 7.01 -4.78 15.14
C LEU A 103 8.46 -4.26 15.18
N LYS A 104 9.22 -4.64 16.21
CA LYS A 104 10.66 -4.35 16.29
C LYS A 104 11.47 -5.00 15.17
N ALA A 105 11.04 -6.14 14.63
CA ALA A 105 11.72 -6.82 13.52
C ALA A 105 11.42 -6.21 12.14
N VAL A 106 10.26 -5.55 11.97
CA VAL A 106 9.86 -4.88 10.71
C VAL A 106 10.34 -3.42 10.66
N LEU A 107 10.52 -2.77 11.82
CA LEU A 107 11.04 -1.41 11.94
C LEU A 107 12.32 -1.12 11.11
N PRO A 108 13.33 -2.01 11.04
CA PRO A 108 14.55 -1.78 10.27
C PRO A 108 14.29 -1.60 8.77
N PHE A 109 13.24 -2.25 8.25
CA PHE A 109 12.88 -2.21 6.83
C PHE A 109 11.71 -1.28 6.54
N ALA A 110 11.02 -0.79 7.57
CA ALA A 110 9.82 0.04 7.43
C ALA A 110 10.07 1.28 6.55
N ARG A 111 11.24 1.95 6.70
CA ARG A 111 11.60 3.10 5.85
C ARG A 111 11.79 2.69 4.40
N ALA A 112 12.46 1.57 4.15
CA ALA A 112 12.68 1.06 2.80
C ALA A 112 11.37 0.64 2.14
N ILE A 113 10.45 0.02 2.88
CA ILE A 113 9.12 -0.35 2.40
C ILE A 113 8.34 0.89 1.98
N VAL A 114 8.26 1.90 2.86
CA VAL A 114 7.53 3.15 2.55
C VAL A 114 8.19 3.89 1.38
N ALA A 115 9.52 3.96 1.33
CA ALA A 115 10.22 4.57 0.19
C ALA A 115 9.93 3.85 -1.13
N SER A 116 9.90 2.51 -1.11
CA SER A 116 9.60 1.70 -2.29
C SER A 116 8.16 1.89 -2.77
N THR A 117 7.20 1.93 -1.84
CA THR A 117 5.79 2.18 -2.20
C THR A 117 5.58 3.60 -2.71
N VAL A 118 6.23 4.60 -2.12
CA VAL A 118 6.24 5.99 -2.63
C VAL A 118 6.78 6.04 -4.05
N PHE A 119 7.91 5.39 -4.33
CA PHE A 119 8.46 5.31 -5.69
C PHE A 119 7.46 4.69 -6.68
N HIS A 120 6.78 3.62 -6.26
CA HIS A 120 5.76 2.98 -7.10
C HIS A 120 4.52 3.86 -7.32
N HIS A 121 4.08 4.63 -6.32
CA HIS A 121 3.01 5.62 -6.49
C HIS A 121 3.38 6.72 -7.46
N VAL A 122 4.60 7.25 -7.38
CA VAL A 122 5.11 8.27 -8.31
C VAL A 122 5.09 7.73 -9.74
N THR A 123 5.73 6.58 -9.97
CA THR A 123 5.86 6.00 -11.32
C THR A 123 4.51 5.62 -11.93
N THR A 124 3.60 5.03 -11.16
CA THR A 124 2.25 4.73 -11.67
C THR A 124 1.36 5.97 -11.79
N GLY A 125 1.58 7.00 -10.98
CA GLY A 125 0.94 8.31 -11.12
C GLY A 125 1.36 9.02 -12.40
N LEU A 126 2.65 8.97 -12.76
CA LEU A 126 3.16 9.49 -14.03
C LEU A 126 2.51 8.78 -15.22
N GLY A 127 2.36 7.45 -15.16
CA GLY A 127 1.66 6.67 -16.17
C GLY A 127 0.20 7.11 -16.33
N ALA A 128 -0.55 7.25 -15.23
CA ALA A 128 -1.93 7.73 -15.26
C ALA A 128 -2.03 9.18 -15.78
N TRP A 129 -1.05 10.03 -15.44
CA TRP A 129 -1.00 11.43 -15.88
C TRP A 129 -0.88 11.57 -17.39
N GLN A 130 -0.12 10.68 -18.04
CA GLN A 130 0.06 10.69 -19.50
C GLN A 130 -1.27 10.55 -20.25
N HIS A 131 -2.21 9.77 -19.72
CA HIS A 131 -3.56 9.63 -20.24
C HIS A 131 -4.49 10.73 -19.74
N TYR A 132 -4.41 11.08 -18.45
CA TYR A 132 -5.26 12.10 -17.83
C TYR A 132 -5.16 13.47 -18.49
N LYS A 133 -3.95 13.91 -18.85
CA LYS A 133 -3.71 15.25 -19.42
C LYS A 133 -4.25 15.42 -20.85
N LEU A 134 -4.57 14.32 -21.53
CA LEU A 134 -5.10 14.33 -22.89
C LEU A 134 -6.62 14.26 -22.79
N GLU A 135 -7.32 15.33 -23.18
CA GLU A 135 -8.80 15.38 -23.13
C GLU A 135 -9.44 14.17 -23.82
N SER A 136 -8.85 13.73 -24.93
CA SER A 136 -9.33 12.61 -25.72
C SER A 136 -9.14 11.24 -25.06
N HIS A 137 -8.29 11.13 -24.03
CA HIS A 137 -8.00 9.88 -23.29
C HIS A 137 -8.48 9.93 -21.84
N TYR A 138 -9.05 11.07 -21.43
CA TYR A 138 -9.54 11.24 -20.06
C TYR A 138 -10.72 10.32 -19.76
N ASN A 139 -10.67 9.68 -18.60
CA ASN A 139 -11.80 8.99 -18.00
C ASN A 139 -11.67 9.04 -16.47
N ALA A 140 -12.76 8.73 -15.77
CA ALA A 140 -12.79 8.77 -14.30
C ALA A 140 -11.73 7.87 -13.67
N ALA A 141 -11.42 6.71 -14.27
CA ALA A 141 -10.39 5.81 -13.77
C ALA A 141 -8.99 6.42 -13.85
N MET A 142 -8.66 7.17 -14.91
CA MET A 142 -7.40 7.93 -15.00
C MET A 142 -7.35 9.04 -13.95
N GLY A 143 -8.46 9.75 -13.72
CA GLY A 143 -8.55 10.77 -12.67
C GLY A 143 -8.30 10.21 -11.27
N ILE A 144 -8.98 9.11 -10.94
CA ILE A 144 -8.76 8.37 -9.69
C ILE A 144 -7.30 7.88 -9.61
N GLY A 145 -6.75 7.37 -10.71
CA GLY A 145 -5.37 6.90 -10.81
C GLY A 145 -4.33 7.99 -10.54
N VAL A 146 -4.52 9.20 -11.05
CA VAL A 146 -3.63 10.34 -10.79
C VAL A 146 -3.75 10.79 -9.34
N TRP A 147 -4.95 11.19 -8.91
CA TRP A 147 -5.11 11.83 -7.61
C TRP A 147 -4.94 10.87 -6.44
N GLY A 148 -5.32 9.59 -6.62
CA GLY A 148 -5.03 8.54 -5.64
C GLY A 148 -3.53 8.32 -5.43
N ASN A 149 -2.74 8.32 -6.51
CA ASN A 149 -1.28 8.18 -6.41
C ASN A 149 -0.60 9.45 -5.86
N VAL A 150 -1.11 10.65 -6.18
CA VAL A 150 -0.63 11.91 -5.56
C VAL A 150 -0.85 11.86 -4.05
N TRP A 151 -2.06 11.51 -3.61
CA TRP A 151 -2.38 11.38 -2.19
C TRP A 151 -1.48 10.39 -1.46
N LEU A 152 -1.27 9.20 -2.05
CA LEU A 152 -0.41 8.16 -1.46
C LEU A 152 1.07 8.54 -1.49
N THR A 153 1.52 9.32 -2.47
CA THR A 153 2.88 9.88 -2.50
C THR A 153 3.07 10.88 -1.35
N LEU A 154 2.13 11.83 -1.19
CA LEU A 154 2.22 12.86 -0.14
C LEU A 154 2.16 12.25 1.26
N THR A 155 1.21 11.33 1.49
CA THR A 155 1.09 10.64 2.78
C THR A 155 2.27 9.72 3.06
N GLY A 156 2.86 9.08 2.04
CA GLY A 156 4.07 8.27 2.19
C GLY A 156 5.31 9.11 2.50
N LEU A 157 5.47 10.26 1.85
CA LEU A 157 6.53 11.22 2.18
C LEU A 157 6.35 11.78 3.60
N PHE A 158 5.12 12.09 4.00
CA PHE A 158 4.83 12.49 5.38
C PHE A 158 5.22 11.41 6.39
N THR A 159 4.85 10.15 6.12
CA THR A 159 5.26 9.01 6.96
C THR A 159 6.78 8.90 7.04
N LEU A 160 7.51 9.02 5.93
CA LEU A 160 8.98 8.91 5.92
C LEU A 160 9.70 10.05 6.63
N LEU A 161 9.30 11.28 6.32
CA LEU A 161 10.03 12.50 6.70
C LEU A 161 9.61 13.02 8.06
N VAL A 162 8.35 12.82 8.44
CA VAL A 162 7.81 13.28 9.72
C VAL A 162 7.61 12.08 10.64
N GLY A 163 6.75 11.13 10.26
CA GLY A 163 6.33 10.01 11.12
C GLY A 163 7.44 9.03 11.51
N MET A 164 8.55 9.00 10.79
CA MET A 164 9.70 8.12 11.03
C MET A 164 11.03 8.86 11.25
N SER A 165 10.97 10.18 11.49
CA SER A 165 12.14 10.99 11.85
C SER A 165 12.37 11.02 13.36
N GLU A 166 13.59 11.35 13.79
CA GLU A 166 13.93 11.51 15.20
C GLU A 166 13.07 12.59 15.88
N GLN A 167 12.85 13.72 15.19
CA GLN A 167 11.94 14.78 15.65
C GLN A 167 10.48 14.30 15.74
N GLY A 168 10.03 13.48 14.79
CA GLY A 168 8.71 12.85 14.84
C GLY A 168 8.55 11.90 16.02
N GLU A 169 9.60 11.15 16.39
CA GLU A 169 9.61 10.34 17.61
C GLU A 169 9.49 11.17 18.88
N GLU A 170 10.14 12.33 18.94
CA GLU A 170 10.06 13.24 20.09
C GLU A 170 8.65 13.84 20.24
N ILE A 171 8.09 14.37 19.14
CA ILE A 171 6.72 14.89 19.11
C ILE A 171 5.70 13.81 19.47
N ALA A 172 5.86 12.59 18.94
CA ALA A 172 5.00 11.46 19.26
C ALA A 172 5.00 11.15 20.77
N ARG A 173 6.18 11.16 21.40
CA ARG A 173 6.32 10.94 22.85
C ARG A 173 5.68 12.07 23.66
N GLU A 174 5.79 13.32 23.22
CA GLU A 174 5.11 14.44 23.90
C GLU A 174 3.59 14.36 23.82
N VAL A 175 3.06 14.01 22.65
CA VAL A 175 1.61 13.80 22.46
C VAL A 175 1.14 12.65 23.34
N GLU A 176 1.86 11.54 23.37
CA GLU A 176 1.51 10.38 24.20
C GLU A 176 1.50 10.72 25.70
N LYS A 177 2.43 11.56 26.17
CA LYS A 177 2.45 12.07 27.55
C LYS A 177 1.25 12.95 27.90
N LYS A 178 0.70 13.72 26.94
CA LYS A 178 -0.44 14.62 27.17
C LYS A 178 -1.79 13.90 27.15
N VAL A 179 -1.86 12.74 26.49
CA VAL A 179 -3.09 11.97 26.31
C VAL A 179 -3.29 10.91 27.41
N ARG A 180 -2.22 10.57 28.14
CA ARG A 180 -2.25 9.61 29.26
C ARG A 180 -2.45 10.32 30.60
#